data_AF-A0A9D4LGQ0-F1
#
_entry.id   AF-A0A9D4LGQ0-F1
#
_cell.length_a   1.000
_cell.length_b   1.000
_cell.length_c   1.000
_cell.angle_alpha   90.00
_cell.angle_beta   90.00
_cell.angle_gamma   90.00
#
_symmetry.space_group_name_H-M   'P 1'
#
loop_
_entity.id
_entity.type
_entity.pdbx_description
1 polymer ?
#
loop_
_entity_poly.entity_id
_entity_poly.type
_entity_poly.pdbx_seq_one_letter_code
_entity_poly.pdbx_strand_id
1 'polypeptide(L)'
;MRLHSPVPTGSRTLEEELHIGGAIRPGCMVQLNIWALHHMEKYWGPDHWEFKPERFSPENIDEIASYQFFPFSAGNRNMSYTVLNIFWQMLREAYYMFIYFFFSFPKYVSEKVSSQQKKTGPV
;
A
#
# COMPACT_ATOMS: atom_id res chain seq x y z
N MET A 1 1.90 -1.60 -15.49
CA MET A 1 0.57 -1.35 -14.90
C MET A 1 -0.14 -0.10 -15.45
N ARG A 2 0.38 0.53 -16.52
CA ARG A 2 -0.28 1.68 -17.17
C ARG A 2 -1.45 1.25 -18.07
N LEU A 3 -1.18 0.35 -19.02
CA LEU A 3 -2.19 -0.16 -19.96
C LEU A 3 -3.31 -0.94 -19.27
N HIS A 4 -2.94 -1.70 -18.24
CA HIS A 4 -3.86 -2.49 -17.43
C HIS A 4 -3.72 -2.07 -15.97
N SER A 5 -4.35 -0.95 -15.62
CA SER A 5 -4.40 -0.47 -14.24
C SER A 5 -5.35 -1.37 -13.42
N PRO A 6 -4.93 -1.92 -12.27
CA PRO A 6 -5.81 -2.67 -11.37
C PRO A 6 -6.98 -1.83 -10.85
N VAL A 7 -6.76 -0.52 -10.70
CA VAL A 7 -7.77 0.45 -10.28
C VAL A 7 -7.95 1.46 -11.42
N PRO A 8 -8.92 1.25 -12.34
CA PRO A 8 -9.11 2.13 -13.50
C PRO A 8 -9.81 3.44 -13.15
N THR A 9 -10.56 3.48 -12.05
CA THR A 9 -11.30 4.67 -11.60
C THR A 9 -11.25 4.81 -10.09
N GLY A 10 -11.22 6.05 -9.59
CA GLY A 10 -11.45 6.38 -8.19
C GLY A 10 -12.47 7.50 -8.06
N SER A 11 -13.26 7.52 -6.99
CA SER A 11 -14.23 8.60 -6.73
C SER A 11 -14.00 9.26 -5.38
N ARG A 12 -14.32 10.54 -5.28
CA ARG A 12 -14.26 11.32 -4.05
C ARG A 12 -15.50 12.20 -3.95
N THR A 13 -16.06 12.32 -2.75
CA THR A 13 -17.05 13.35 -2.46
C THR A 13 -16.32 14.58 -1.94
N LEU A 14 -16.62 15.74 -2.49
CA LEU A 14 -16.03 17.00 -2.05
C LEU A 14 -16.62 17.43 -0.71
N GLU A 15 -15.75 17.75 0.25
CA GLU A 15 -16.15 18.33 1.54
C GLU A 15 -16.24 19.86 1.46
N GLU A 16 -15.42 20.46 0.60
CA GLU A 16 -15.32 21.91 0.36
C GLU A 16 -15.43 22.23 -1.13
N GLU A 17 -15.68 23.50 -1.46
CA GLU A 17 -15.78 23.95 -2.84
C GLU A 17 -14.43 23.80 -3.56
N LEU A 18 -14.45 23.26 -4.77
CA LEU A 18 -13.25 23.02 -5.58
C LEU A 18 -13.30 23.83 -6.87
N HIS A 19 -12.25 24.61 -7.14
CA HIS A 19 -12.12 25.39 -8.37
C HIS A 19 -11.18 24.70 -9.38
N ILE A 20 -11.75 23.96 -10.34
CA ILE A 20 -11.01 23.35 -11.44
C ILE A 20 -11.83 23.51 -12.72
N GLY A 21 -11.43 24.45 -13.59
CA GLY A 21 -12.20 24.79 -14.80
C GLY A 21 -13.58 25.40 -14.53
N GLY A 22 -13.88 25.71 -13.26
CA GLY A 22 -15.17 26.15 -12.74
C GLY A 22 -15.28 25.81 -11.25
N ALA A 23 -16.30 26.35 -10.57
CA ALA A 23 -16.59 26.02 -9.17
C ALA A 23 -17.44 24.75 -9.07
N ILE A 24 -16.96 23.77 -8.30
CA ILE A 24 -17.67 22.52 -8.00
C ILE A 24 -18.09 22.57 -6.54
N ARG A 25 -19.40 22.51 -6.29
CA ARG A 25 -19.96 22.64 -4.94
C ARG A 25 -19.60 21.44 -4.04
N PRO A 26 -19.53 21.66 -2.71
CA PRO A 26 -19.47 20.59 -1.74
C PRO A 26 -20.59 19.55 -1.93
N GLY A 27 -20.32 18.30 -1.59
CA GLY A 27 -21.25 17.18 -1.73
C GLY A 27 -21.29 16.55 -3.12
N CYS A 28 -20.67 17.16 -4.13
CA CYS A 28 -20.53 16.55 -5.45
C CYS A 28 -19.51 15.40 -5.43
N MET A 29 -19.82 14.31 -6.15
CA MET A 29 -18.88 13.22 -6.39
C MET A 29 -18.02 13.54 -7.62
N VAL A 30 -16.71 13.63 -7.41
CA VAL A 30 -15.71 13.77 -8.46
C VAL A 30 -15.11 12.39 -8.75
N GLN A 31 -15.13 12.00 -10.02
CA GLN A 31 -14.55 10.75 -10.48
C GLN A 31 -13.22 11.00 -11.20
N LEU A 32 -12.18 10.33 -10.72
CA LEU A 32 -10.86 10.26 -11.31
C LEU A 32 -10.82 9.05 -12.25
N ASN A 33 -10.69 9.30 -13.55
CA ASN A 33 -10.53 8.25 -14.54
C ASN A 33 -9.04 8.00 -14.80
N ILE A 34 -8.47 7.10 -14.00
CA ILE A 34 -7.05 6.72 -14.05
C ILE A 34 -6.75 6.04 -15.38
N TRP A 35 -7.65 5.18 -15.85
CA TRP A 35 -7.50 4.51 -17.14
C TRP A 35 -7.43 5.53 -18.29
N ALA A 36 -8.34 6.50 -18.35
CA ALA A 36 -8.30 7.51 -19.39
C ALA A 36 -7.00 8.31 -19.35
N LEU A 37 -6.59 8.78 -18.16
CA LEU A 37 -5.34 9.51 -17.97
C LEU A 37 -4.11 8.71 -18.45
N HIS A 38 -4.08 7.41 -18.16
CA HIS A 38 -3.00 6.51 -18.59
C HIS A 38 -2.96 6.31 -20.10
N HIS A 39 -4.04 6.59 -20.83
CA HIS A 39 -4.13 6.45 -22.29
C HIS A 39 -4.27 7.79 -23.02
N MET A 40 -4.09 8.93 -22.35
CA MET A 40 -4.14 10.24 -23.00
C MET A 40 -2.87 10.48 -23.83
N GLU A 41 -3.02 10.61 -25.14
CA GLU A 41 -1.94 10.94 -26.09
C GLU A 41 -1.17 12.20 -25.66
N LYS A 42 -1.88 13.21 -25.13
CA LYS A 42 -1.30 14.47 -24.62
C LYS A 42 -0.16 14.24 -23.62
N TYR A 43 -0.22 13.18 -22.82
CA TYR A 43 0.77 12.88 -21.79
C TYR A 43 1.72 11.76 -22.20
N TRP A 44 1.26 10.80 -23.00
CA TRP A 44 2.02 9.59 -23.31
C TRP A 44 2.59 9.54 -24.74
N GLY A 45 2.29 10.55 -25.56
CA GLY A 45 2.70 10.59 -26.96
C GLY A 45 1.84 9.72 -27.88
N PRO A 46 2.14 9.69 -29.19
CA PRO A 46 1.36 8.96 -30.20
C PRO A 46 1.35 7.43 -29.98
N ASP A 47 2.34 6.92 -29.25
CA ASP A 47 2.52 5.53 -28.86
C ASP A 47 1.89 5.21 -27.49
N HIS A 48 0.88 5.99 -27.06
CA HIS A 48 0.19 5.84 -25.79
C HIS A 48 -0.54 4.48 -25.61
N TRP A 49 -0.84 3.75 -26.68
CA TRP A 49 -1.40 2.39 -26.57
C TRP A 49 -0.32 1.29 -26.48
N GLU A 50 0.95 1.63 -26.69
CA GLU A 50 2.03 0.66 -26.74
C GLU A 50 2.59 0.33 -25.34
N PHE A 51 2.96 -0.94 -25.17
CA PHE A 51 3.66 -1.39 -23.97
C PHE A 51 5.15 -1.07 -24.11
N LYS A 52 5.57 0.06 -23.51
CA LYS A 52 6.97 0.52 -23.46
C LYS A 52 7.47 0.63 -22.02
N PRO A 53 8.11 -0.41 -21.47
CA PRO A 53 8.69 -0.40 -20.13
C PRO A 53 9.76 0.68 -19.94
N GLU A 54 10.47 1.04 -21.01
CA GLU A 54 11.61 1.97 -21.01
C GLU A 54 11.22 3.37 -20.55
N ARG A 55 9.93 3.73 -20.64
CA ARG A 55 9.39 4.98 -20.08
C ARG A 55 9.61 5.11 -18.58
N PHE A 56 9.69 4.00 -17.87
CA PHE A 56 9.88 3.94 -16.43
C PHE A 56 11.34 3.62 -16.07
N SER A 57 12.28 3.78 -17.01
CA SER A 57 13.70 3.64 -16.72
C SER A 57 14.20 4.79 -15.84
N PRO A 58 15.30 4.61 -15.08
CA PRO A 58 15.86 5.66 -14.23
C PRO A 58 16.16 6.96 -14.99
N GLU A 59 16.49 6.88 -16.28
CA GLU A 59 16.80 8.02 -17.13
C GLU A 59 15.56 8.81 -17.54
N ASN A 60 14.41 8.14 -17.65
CA ASN A 60 13.16 8.73 -18.17
C ASN A 60 12.12 9.01 -17.07
N ILE A 61 12.32 8.50 -15.85
CA ILE A 61 11.33 8.60 -14.77
C ILE A 61 11.06 10.05 -14.36
N ASP A 62 12.06 10.92 -14.47
CA ASP A 62 11.95 12.35 -14.17
C ASP A 62 11.11 13.12 -15.21
N GLU A 63 10.91 12.55 -16.40
CA GLU A 63 10.01 13.10 -17.42
C GLU A 63 8.53 12.82 -17.12
N ILE A 64 8.23 11.89 -16.23
CA ILE A 64 6.86 11.54 -15.84
C ILE A 64 6.40 12.47 -14.71
N ALA A 65 5.43 13.33 -15.01
CA ALA A 65 4.87 14.21 -13.99
C ALA A 65 4.22 13.41 -12.82
N SER A 66 4.28 13.95 -11.60
CA SER A 66 3.89 13.25 -10.37
C SER A 66 2.46 12.71 -10.32
N TYR A 67 1.56 13.25 -11.14
CA TYR A 67 0.17 12.79 -11.29
C TYR A 67 -0.14 12.30 -12.71
N GLN A 68 0.87 11.97 -13.51
CA GLN A 68 0.67 11.38 -14.83
C GLN A 68 0.54 9.85 -14.75
N PHE A 69 1.19 9.24 -13.75
CA PHE A 69 1.18 7.80 -13.53
C PHE A 69 0.97 7.44 -12.06
N PHE A 70 -0.24 7.01 -11.72
CA PHE A 70 -0.58 6.51 -10.38
C PHE A 70 -1.59 5.34 -10.45
N PRO A 71 -1.14 4.11 -10.73
CA PRO A 71 -2.03 2.95 -10.86
C PRO A 71 -2.75 2.55 -9.55
N PHE A 72 -2.32 3.11 -8.41
CA PHE A 72 -2.84 2.80 -7.07
C PHE A 72 -3.40 4.01 -6.31
N SER A 73 -3.95 4.99 -7.05
CA SER A 73 -4.29 6.32 -6.52
C SER A 73 -3.06 7.16 -6.14
N ALA A 74 -3.25 8.47 -6.01
CA ALA A 74 -2.26 9.42 -5.48
C ALA A 74 -2.84 10.21 -4.26
N GLY A 75 -1.97 10.69 -3.35
CA GLY A 75 -2.32 11.44 -2.13
C GLY A 75 -2.55 10.63 -0.83
N ASN A 76 -3.22 11.25 0.15
CA ASN A 76 -3.39 10.73 1.52
C ASN A 76 -4.22 9.43 1.61
N ARG A 77 -4.89 9.01 0.53
CA ARG A 77 -5.61 7.72 0.44
C ARG A 77 -4.95 6.76 -0.56
N ASN A 78 -3.62 6.79 -0.64
CA ASN A 78 -2.85 5.88 -1.48
C ASN A 78 -2.88 4.45 -0.95
N MET A 79 -3.30 3.54 -1.83
CA MET A 79 -3.36 2.12 -1.50
C MET A 79 -1.96 1.53 -1.27
N SER A 80 -0.92 2.03 -1.95
CA SER A 80 0.44 1.52 -1.82
C SER A 80 0.99 1.60 -0.40
N TYR A 81 0.82 2.73 0.29
CA TYR A 81 1.33 2.88 1.66
C TYR A 81 0.52 2.05 2.65
N THR A 82 -0.80 1.97 2.48
CA THR A 82 -1.66 1.18 3.36
C THR A 82 -1.31 -0.30 3.29
N VAL A 83 -1.15 -0.87 2.09
CA VAL A 83 -0.82 -2.30 1.94
C VAL A 83 0.58 -2.61 2.48
N LEU A 84 1.56 -1.74 2.21
CA LEU A 84 2.92 -1.91 2.73
C LEU A 84 2.94 -1.87 4.26
N ASN A 85 2.25 -0.91 4.88
CA ASN A 85 2.17 -0.79 6.33
C ASN A 85 1.50 -2.00 6.99
N ILE A 86 0.41 -2.52 6.40
CA ILE A 86 -0.25 -3.73 6.89
C ILE A 86 0.70 -4.93 6.80
N PHE A 87 1.42 -5.08 5.68
CA PHE A 87 2.39 -6.16 5.52
C PHE A 87 3.51 -6.10 6.57
N TRP A 88 4.07 -4.91 6.82
CA TRP A 88 5.07 -4.72 7.89
C TRP A 88 4.51 -4.99 9.28
N GLN A 89 3.27 -4.60 9.55
CA GLN A 89 2.60 -4.93 10.81
C GLN A 89 2.46 -6.44 10.98
N MET A 90 2.03 -7.16 9.93
CA MET A 90 1.91 -8.62 9.97
C MET A 90 3.26 -9.30 10.23
N LEU A 91 4.33 -8.84 9.57
CA LEU A 91 5.68 -9.36 9.82
C LEU A 91 6.17 -9.07 11.24
N ARG A 92 5.88 -7.87 11.77
CA ARG A 92 6.19 -7.49 13.15
C ARG A 92 5.47 -8.41 14.15
N GLU A 93 4.17 -8.64 13.98
CA GLU A 93 3.41 -9.51 14.89
C GLU A 93 3.87 -10.96 14.80
N ALA A 94 4.12 -11.47 13.58
CA ALA A 94 4.67 -12.80 13.38
C ALA A 94 6.05 -12.96 14.03
N TYR A 95 6.90 -11.94 13.94
CA TYR A 95 8.21 -11.91 14.59
C TYR A 95 8.08 -11.93 16.12
N TYR A 96 7.17 -11.15 16.71
CA TYR A 96 6.92 -11.21 18.15
C TYR A 96 6.40 -12.58 18.57
N MET A 97 5.44 -13.17 17.84
CA MET A 97 4.96 -14.53 18.10
C MET A 97 6.09 -15.55 18.03
N PHE A 98 6.98 -15.44 17.05
CA PHE A 98 8.16 -16.30 16.92
C PHE A 98 9.07 -16.16 18.15
N ILE A 99 9.37 -14.94 18.60
CA ILE A 99 10.18 -14.72 19.81
C ILE A 99 9.49 -15.31 21.05
N TYR A 100 8.22 -15.04 21.27
CA TYR A 100 7.51 -15.53 22.46
C TYR A 100 7.44 -17.07 22.48
N PHE A 101 7.19 -17.69 21.33
CA PHE A 101 7.13 -19.14 21.21
C PHE A 101 8.49 -19.82 21.43
N PHE A 102 9.58 -19.24 20.96
CA PHE A 102 10.91 -19.88 21.08
C PHE A 102 11.73 -19.43 22.29
N PHE A 103 11.50 -18.24 22.85
CA PHE A 103 12.33 -17.70 23.95
C PHE A 103 11.58 -17.56 25.28
N SER A 104 10.25 -17.43 25.29
CA SER A 104 9.47 -17.37 26.55
C SER A 104 8.91 -18.73 26.98
N PHE A 105 8.54 -19.60 26.04
CA PHE A 105 8.05 -20.94 26.32
C PHE A 105 9.05 -21.90 26.98
N PRO A 106 10.37 -21.89 26.63
CA PRO A 106 11.33 -22.80 27.26
C PRO A 106 11.50 -22.54 28.76
N LYS A 107 11.45 -21.27 29.19
CA LYS A 107 11.55 -20.89 30.61
C LYS A 107 10.35 -21.39 31.42
N TYR A 108 9.14 -21.26 30.88
CA TYR A 108 7.92 -21.69 31.57
C TYR A 108 7.88 -23.20 31.84
N VAL A 109 8.34 -24.01 30.89
CA VAL A 109 8.41 -25.48 31.04
C VAL A 109 9.54 -25.86 32.01
N SER A 110 10.71 -25.22 31.91
CA SER A 110 11.84 -25.49 32.81
C SER A 110 11.54 -25.15 34.27
N GLU A 111 10.85 -24.03 34.56
CA GLU A 111 10.46 -23.64 35.91
C GLU A 111 9.40 -24.58 36.51
N LYS A 112 8.43 -25.03 35.72
CA LYS A 112 7.43 -26.01 36.16
C LYS A 112 8.05 -27.38 36.45
N VAL A 113 9.01 -27.84 35.65
CA VAL A 113 9.70 -29.12 35.88
C VAL A 113 10.60 -29.04 37.13
N SER A 114 11.32 -27.93 37.33
CA SER A 114 12.17 -27.73 38.51
C SER A 114 11.37 -27.62 39.82
N SER A 115 10.22 -26.94 39.79
CA SER A 115 9.34 -26.80 40.97
C SER A 115 8.61 -28.10 41.33
N GLN A 116 8.33 -28.98 40.36
CA GLN A 116 7.77 -30.31 40.60
C GLN A 116 8.81 -31.27 41.18
N GLN A 117 10.05 -31.26 40.68
CA GLN A 117 11.13 -32.10 41.23
C GLN A 117 11.55 -31.73 42.66
N LYS A 118 11.45 -30.45 43.05
CA LYS A 118 11.70 -30.01 44.45
C LYS A 118 10.64 -30.48 45.46
N LYS A 119 9.43 -30.86 45.02
CA LYS A 119 8.35 -31.34 45.89
C LYS A 119 8.38 -32.86 46.14
N THR A 120 9.24 -33.61 45.44
CA THR A 120 9.31 -35.07 45.51
C THR A 120 10.66 -35.58 46.05
N GLY A 121 11.40 -34.78 46.81
CA GLY A 121 12.64 -35.22 47.49
C GLY A 121 12.37 -36.29 48.56
N PRO A 122 13.30 -37.23 48.82
CA PRO A 122 13.03 -38.42 49.61
C PRO A 122 12.86 -38.08 51.10
N VAL A 123 11.92 -38.80 51.74
CA VAL A 123 11.62 -38.82 53.19
C VAL A 123 12.83 -39.27 53.98
#